data_AF-A0A848ZY09-F1
#
_entry.id   AF-A0A848ZY09-F1
#
_cell.length_a   1.000
_cell.length_b   1.000
_cell.length_c   1.000
_cell.angle_alpha   90.00
_cell.angle_beta   90.00
_cell.angle_gamma   90.00
#
_symmetry.space_group_name_H-M   'P 1'
#
loop_
_entity.id
_entity.type
_entity.pdbx_description
1 polymer ?
#
loop_
_entity_poly.entity_id
_entity_poly.type
_entity_poly.pdbx_seq_one_letter_code
_entity_poly.pdbx_strand_id
1 'polypeptide(L)'
;MKIIIVNGPNLNLLGKREPEVYGKTTFEEYFTNLQFKFKDVQLEYYQSNVEGEIINKLHECGFEGYDGIVLNAGAYTHTSIGIGDAIKGITTPVVEVHISNTFGREEFRHTSYISPVAKGVILGFGLKSYDLAIQSFLTKD
;
A
#
# COMPACT_ATOMS: atom_id res chain seq x y z
N MET A 1 -10.09 11.71 10.02
CA MET A 1 -9.90 10.37 9.46
C MET A 1 -8.42 10.01 9.59
N LYS A 2 -8.10 8.80 10.05
CA LYS A 2 -6.73 8.32 10.26
C LYS A 2 -6.44 7.18 9.28
N ILE A 3 -5.48 7.39 8.38
CA ILE A 3 -5.09 6.41 7.36
C ILE A 3 -3.58 6.18 7.44
N ILE A 4 -3.17 4.91 7.34
CA ILE A 4 -1.76 4.54 7.26
C ILE A 4 -1.44 3.97 5.88
N ILE A 5 -0.29 4.37 5.34
CA ILE A 5 0.32 3.71 4.20
C ILE A 5 1.38 2.73 4.69
N VAL A 6 1.26 1.47 4.29
CA VAL A 6 2.19 0.40 4.59
C VAL A 6 2.85 -0.07 3.30
N ASN A 7 4.17 0.09 3.21
CA ASN A 7 4.96 -0.32 2.06
C ASN A 7 5.82 -1.54 2.41
N GLY A 8 5.75 -2.55 1.54
CA GLY A 8 6.53 -3.76 1.62
C GLY A 8 7.94 -3.62 1.04
N PRO A 9 8.57 -4.75 0.69
CA PRO A 9 9.98 -4.80 0.38
C PRO A 9 10.37 -4.01 -0.86
N ASN A 10 11.57 -3.46 -0.83
CA ASN A 10 12.23 -2.69 -1.89
C ASN A 10 11.60 -1.33 -2.24
N LEU A 11 10.45 -0.97 -1.66
CA LEU A 11 9.82 0.34 -1.92
C LEU A 11 10.59 1.51 -1.31
N ASN A 12 11.46 1.25 -0.33
CA ASN A 12 12.47 2.21 0.15
C ASN A 12 13.51 2.61 -0.91
N LEU A 13 13.55 1.93 -2.06
CA LEU A 13 14.45 2.22 -3.17
C LEU A 13 13.81 3.09 -4.27
N LEU A 14 12.55 3.50 -4.11
CA LEU A 14 11.89 4.41 -5.04
C LEU A 14 12.69 5.71 -5.21
N GLY A 15 12.78 6.22 -6.44
CA GLY A 15 13.60 7.37 -6.79
C GLY A 15 15.11 7.10 -6.90
N LYS A 16 15.59 5.94 -6.42
CA LYS A 16 17.02 5.56 -6.47
C LYS A 16 17.32 4.47 -7.51
N ARG A 17 16.38 3.55 -7.73
CA ARG A 17 16.53 2.42 -8.67
C ARG A 17 15.58 2.56 -9.86
N GLU A 18 16.07 2.21 -11.06
CA GLU A 18 15.30 2.18 -12.32
C GLU A 18 14.45 3.47 -12.52
N PRO A 19 15.07 4.67 -12.50
CA PRO A 19 14.34 5.94 -12.53
C PRO A 19 13.53 6.15 -13.82
N GLU A 20 13.85 5.43 -14.89
CA GLU A 20 13.08 5.45 -16.14
C GLU A 20 11.74 4.69 -16.01
N VAL A 21 11.64 3.76 -15.07
CA VAL A 21 10.43 2.95 -14.80
C VAL A 21 9.59 3.57 -13.69
N TYR A 22 10.23 4.04 -12.62
CA TYR A 22 9.53 4.49 -11.39
C TYR A 22 9.59 6.00 -11.15
N GLY A 23 10.33 6.75 -11.97
CA GLY A 23 10.59 8.17 -11.77
C GLY A 23 11.73 8.43 -10.77
N LYS A 24 12.07 9.71 -10.60
CA LYS A 24 13.14 10.17 -9.70
C LYS A 24 12.65 10.52 -8.28
N THR A 25 11.35 10.55 -8.08
CA THR A 25 10.73 10.95 -6.82
C THR A 25 10.82 9.81 -5.80
N THR A 26 11.32 10.12 -4.60
CA THR A 26 11.32 9.15 -3.49
C THR A 26 9.90 8.98 -2.94
N PHE A 27 9.66 7.90 -2.20
CA PHE A 27 8.34 7.74 -1.58
C PHE A 27 8.11 8.80 -0.50
N GLU A 28 9.15 9.19 0.24
CA GLU A 28 9.09 10.20 1.29
C GLU A 28 8.72 11.59 0.74
N GLU A 29 9.29 11.97 -0.40
CA GLU A 29 8.91 13.20 -1.12
C GLU A 29 7.44 13.15 -1.55
N TYR A 30 7.01 12.01 -2.10
CA TYR A 30 5.63 11.84 -2.53
C TYR A 30 4.64 11.83 -1.34
N PHE A 31 5.01 11.19 -0.24
CA PHE A 31 4.23 11.15 0.99
C PHE A 31 4.02 12.54 1.58
N THR A 32 5.05 13.39 1.55
CA THR A 32 4.93 14.80 1.95
C THR A 32 3.88 15.52 1.09
N ASN A 33 3.86 15.29 -0.22
CA ASN A 33 2.83 15.85 -1.10
C ASN A 33 1.42 15.33 -0.78
N LEU A 34 1.27 14.05 -0.41
CA LEU A 34 0.00 13.49 0.03
C LEU A 34 -0.48 14.17 1.32
N GLN A 35 0.40 14.38 2.30
CA GLN A 35 0.06 15.11 3.53
C GLN A 35 -0.39 16.55 3.24
N PHE A 36 0.27 17.24 2.31
CA PHE A 36 -0.16 18.57 1.89
C PHE A 36 -1.50 18.58 1.15
N LYS A 37 -1.82 17.52 0.39
CA LYS A 37 -3.06 17.42 -0.36
C LYS A 37 -4.25 17.04 0.53
N PHE A 38 -4.05 16.09 1.46
CA PHE A 38 -5.08 15.56 2.34
C PHE A 38 -4.94 16.10 3.77
N LYS A 39 -4.98 17.43 3.92
CA LYS A 39 -4.68 18.11 5.21
C LYS A 39 -5.64 17.73 6.35
N ASP A 40 -6.86 17.34 6.01
CA ASP A 40 -7.90 16.94 6.99
C ASP A 40 -7.85 15.43 7.32
N VAL A 41 -6.87 14.71 6.75
CA VAL A 41 -6.60 13.30 7.02
C VAL A 41 -5.28 13.18 7.76
N GLN A 42 -5.31 12.50 8.91
CA GLN A 42 -4.08 12.11 9.59
C GLN A 42 -3.46 10.94 8.81
N LEU A 43 -2.43 11.25 8.02
CA LEU A 43 -1.67 10.27 7.26
C LEU A 43 -0.41 9.84 8.02
N GLU A 44 -0.24 8.53 8.15
CA GLU A 44 0.96 7.90 8.68
C GLU A 44 1.61 7.00 7.62
N TYR A 45 2.90 6.75 7.77
CA TYR A 45 3.68 5.95 6.83
C TYR A 45 4.57 4.95 7.56
N TYR A 46 4.57 3.70 7.09
CA TYR A 46 5.45 2.65 7.54
C TYR A 46 5.99 1.86 6.34
N GLN A 47 7.26 1.46 6.40
CA GLN A 47 7.87 0.60 5.41
C GLN A 47 8.74 -0.45 6.09
N SER A 48 8.70 -1.67 5.59
CA SER A 48 9.67 -2.69 5.97
C SER A 48 9.96 -3.66 4.82
N ASN A 49 11.17 -4.20 4.83
CA ASN A 49 11.57 -5.32 3.98
C ASN A 49 11.28 -6.68 4.63
N VAL A 50 10.94 -6.71 5.92
CA VAL A 50 10.72 -7.92 6.72
C VAL A 50 9.22 -8.21 6.79
N GLU A 51 8.83 -9.40 6.32
CA GLU A 51 7.42 -9.81 6.24
C GLU A 51 6.71 -9.75 7.61
N GLY A 52 7.35 -10.29 8.65
CA GLY A 52 6.80 -10.28 10.01
C GLY A 52 6.59 -8.88 10.60
N GLU A 53 7.41 -7.91 10.21
CA GLU A 53 7.24 -6.52 10.64
C GLU A 53 6.01 -5.87 9.99
N ILE A 54 5.74 -6.18 8.73
CA ILE A 54 4.52 -5.75 8.03
C ILE A 54 3.30 -6.37 8.70
N ILE A 55 3.34 -7.68 9.00
CA ILE A 55 2.25 -8.38 9.70
C ILE A 55 1.98 -7.73 11.07
N ASN A 56 3.03 -7.49 11.86
CA ASN A 56 2.89 -6.82 13.15
C ASN A 56 2.28 -5.42 13.01
N LYS A 57 2.71 -4.65 12.00
CA LYS A 57 2.14 -3.33 11.76
C LYS A 57 0.68 -3.40 11.34
N LEU A 58 0.30 -4.38 10.51
CA LEU A 58 -1.10 -4.62 10.13
C LEU A 58 -1.96 -4.96 11.34
N HIS A 59 -1.47 -5.77 12.29
CA HIS A 59 -2.21 -6.03 13.53
C HIS A 59 -2.36 -4.77 14.38
N GLU A 60 -1.29 -4.00 14.56
CA GLU A 60 -1.31 -2.73 15.30
C GLU A 60 -2.38 -1.78 14.72
N CYS A 61 -2.28 -1.42 13.43
CA CYS A 61 -3.23 -0.49 12.82
C CYS A 61 -4.60 -1.08 12.54
N GLY A 62 -4.68 -2.41 12.46
CA GLY A 62 -5.91 -3.17 12.25
C GLY A 62 -6.87 -3.14 13.43
N PHE A 63 -6.38 -2.81 14.64
CA PHE A 63 -7.19 -2.75 15.86
C PHE A 63 -7.15 -1.38 16.58
N GLU A 64 -6.17 -0.51 16.28
CA GLU A 64 -5.97 0.77 16.97
C GLU A 64 -6.74 1.97 16.38
N GLY A 65 -7.91 1.73 15.79
CA GLY A 65 -8.83 2.82 15.38
C GLY A 65 -8.38 3.60 14.14
N TYR A 66 -7.66 2.97 13.21
CA TYR A 66 -7.47 3.51 11.86
C TYR A 66 -8.75 3.35 11.05
N ASP A 67 -9.04 4.33 10.19
CA ASP A 67 -10.20 4.30 9.29
C ASP A 67 -9.88 3.57 7.97
N GLY A 68 -8.60 3.40 7.65
CA GLY A 68 -8.15 2.70 6.45
C GLY A 68 -6.66 2.44 6.39
N ILE A 69 -6.28 1.40 5.67
CA ILE A 69 -4.89 1.03 5.39
C ILE A 69 -4.69 0.99 3.89
N VAL A 70 -3.68 1.71 3.40
CA VAL A 70 -3.19 1.60 2.02
C VAL A 70 -1.99 0.69 2.04
N LEU A 71 -2.08 -0.48 1.40
CA LEU A 71 -1.01 -1.48 1.41
C LEU A 71 -0.44 -1.67 0.01
N ASN A 72 0.84 -1.38 -0.16
CA ASN A 72 1.62 -1.89 -1.29
C ASN A 72 2.63 -2.91 -0.75
N ALA A 73 2.28 -4.19 -0.78
CA ALA A 73 3.15 -5.25 -0.26
C ALA A 73 4.31 -5.60 -1.21
N GLY A 74 4.49 -4.87 -2.33
CA GLY A 74 5.55 -5.13 -3.29
C GLY A 74 5.55 -6.58 -3.75
N ALA A 75 6.72 -7.23 -3.68
CA ALA A 75 6.86 -8.64 -4.05
C ALA A 75 6.04 -9.60 -3.17
N TYR A 76 5.78 -9.24 -1.90
CA TYR A 76 5.04 -10.12 -0.98
C TYR A 76 3.58 -10.32 -1.37
N THR A 77 3.02 -9.44 -2.20
CA THR A 77 1.73 -9.65 -2.85
C THR A 77 1.61 -11.05 -3.49
N HIS A 78 2.70 -11.54 -4.07
CA HIS A 78 2.72 -12.77 -4.86
C HIS A 78 3.21 -13.99 -4.07
N THR A 79 3.64 -13.82 -2.81
CA THR A 79 4.31 -14.88 -2.04
C THR A 79 3.77 -15.04 -0.63
N SER A 80 3.27 -13.97 0.00
CA SER A 80 2.92 -13.97 1.42
C SER A 80 1.44 -14.28 1.62
N ILE A 81 1.18 -15.55 1.94
CA ILE A 81 -0.12 -15.95 2.51
C ILE A 81 -0.28 -15.32 3.90
N GLY A 82 0.81 -15.18 4.67
CA GLY A 82 0.79 -14.61 6.02
C GLY A 82 0.26 -13.17 6.08
N ILE A 83 0.64 -12.31 5.13
CA ILE A 83 0.08 -10.96 5.01
C ILE A 83 -1.41 -11.02 4.62
N GLY A 84 -1.80 -11.91 3.70
CA GLY A 84 -3.20 -12.13 3.35
C GLY A 84 -4.06 -12.54 4.56
N ASP A 85 -3.57 -13.48 5.37
CA ASP A 85 -4.24 -13.92 6.59
C ASP A 85 -4.29 -12.83 7.66
N ALA A 86 -3.23 -12.03 7.80
CA ALA A 86 -3.22 -10.87 8.70
C ALA A 86 -4.30 -9.85 8.32
N ILE A 87 -4.45 -9.53 7.03
CA ILE A 87 -5.50 -8.64 6.52
C ILE A 87 -6.89 -9.20 6.80
N LYS A 88 -7.09 -10.50 6.62
CA LYS A 88 -8.36 -11.17 6.90
C LYS A 88 -8.74 -11.14 8.39
N GLY A 89 -7.75 -11.06 9.27
CA GLY A 89 -7.93 -11.07 10.72
C GLY A 89 -8.23 -9.70 11.35
N ILE A 90 -7.96 -8.60 10.65
CA ILE A 90 -8.15 -7.23 11.16
C ILE A 90 -9.50 -6.64 10.74
N THR A 91 -9.98 -5.62 11.45
CA THR A 91 -11.26 -4.96 11.16
C THR A 91 -11.10 -3.72 10.28
N THR A 92 -9.93 -3.06 10.32
CA THR A 92 -9.64 -1.90 9.48
C THR A 92 -9.58 -2.28 8.00
N PRO A 93 -10.31 -1.60 7.10
CA PRO A 93 -10.32 -1.93 5.68
C PRO A 93 -8.97 -1.63 5.01
N VAL A 94 -8.51 -2.57 4.18
CA VAL A 94 -7.23 -2.48 3.44
C VAL A 94 -7.49 -2.26 1.96
N VAL A 95 -6.89 -1.24 1.35
CA VAL A 95 -6.84 -1.07 -0.12
C VAL A 95 -5.45 -1.46 -0.61
N GLU A 96 -5.39 -2.42 -1.51
CA GLU A 96 -4.15 -2.87 -2.14
C GLU A 96 -3.74 -1.90 -3.24
N VAL A 97 -2.47 -1.51 -3.25
CA VAL A 97 -1.89 -0.57 -4.21
C VAL A 97 -0.68 -1.15 -4.92
N HIS A 98 -0.63 -0.96 -6.23
CA HIS A 98 0.55 -1.19 -7.05
C HIS A 98 0.89 0.02 -7.91
N ILE A 99 2.19 0.35 -7.97
CA ILE A 99 2.69 1.44 -8.82
C ILE A 99 2.60 1.05 -10.30
N SER A 100 3.05 -0.16 -10.64
CA SER A 100 2.98 -0.71 -12.01
C SER A 100 1.69 -1.49 -12.25
N ASN A 101 1.31 -1.67 -13.51
CA ASN A 101 0.27 -2.63 -13.89
C ASN A 101 0.83 -4.05 -13.78
N THR A 102 0.49 -4.78 -12.72
CA THR A 102 0.99 -6.15 -12.46
C THR A 102 0.57 -7.15 -13.54
N PHE A 103 -0.61 -6.98 -14.16
CA PHE A 103 -1.07 -7.83 -15.26
C PHE A 103 -0.34 -7.57 -16.59
N GLY A 104 0.31 -6.41 -16.72
CA GLY A 104 1.18 -6.12 -17.86
C GLY A 104 2.60 -6.68 -17.71
N ARG A 105 2.86 -7.47 -16.67
CA ARG A 105 4.18 -8.00 -16.31
C ARG A 105 4.22 -9.53 -16.34
N GLU A 106 5.28 -10.12 -15.78
CA GLU A 106 5.49 -11.57 -15.73
C GLU A 106 4.30 -12.30 -15.09
N GLU A 107 3.99 -13.51 -15.56
CA GLU A 107 2.79 -14.28 -15.16
C GLU A 107 2.67 -14.48 -13.64
N PHE A 108 3.79 -14.70 -12.94
CA PHE A 108 3.78 -14.85 -11.48
C PHE A 108 3.29 -13.58 -10.74
N ARG A 109 3.26 -12.42 -11.39
CA ARG A 109 2.73 -11.17 -10.82
C ARG A 109 1.22 -11.00 -11.00
N HIS A 110 0.58 -11.87 -11.76
CA HIS A 110 -0.87 -11.82 -12.00
C HIS A 110 -1.64 -12.39 -10.81
N THR A 111 -0.99 -13.18 -9.95
CA THR A 111 -1.58 -13.76 -8.74
C THR A 111 -1.27 -12.88 -7.53
N SER A 112 -2.30 -12.50 -6.78
CA SER A 112 -2.18 -11.78 -5.51
C SER A 112 -2.85 -12.59 -4.39
N TYR A 113 -2.13 -12.82 -3.30
CA TYR A 113 -2.69 -13.37 -2.06
C TYR A 113 -3.40 -12.30 -1.21
N ILE A 114 -3.31 -11.02 -1.62
CA ILE A 114 -3.89 -9.88 -0.91
C ILE A 114 -5.22 -9.46 -1.56
N SER A 115 -5.30 -9.46 -2.89
CA SER A 115 -6.49 -8.98 -3.62
C SER A 115 -7.80 -9.63 -3.18
N PRO A 116 -7.86 -10.95 -2.90
CA PRO A 116 -9.10 -11.58 -2.45
C PRO A 116 -9.62 -11.11 -1.09
N VAL A 117 -8.75 -10.52 -0.25
CA VAL A 117 -9.08 -10.09 1.11
C VAL A 117 -9.04 -8.57 1.29
N ALA A 118 -8.58 -7.82 0.28
CA ALA A 118 -8.60 -6.36 0.27
C ALA A 118 -10.02 -5.82 0.01
N LYS A 119 -10.31 -4.62 0.55
CA LYS A 119 -11.53 -3.85 0.22
C LYS A 119 -11.58 -3.48 -1.27
N GLY A 120 -10.42 -3.24 -1.87
CA GLY A 120 -10.28 -2.89 -3.28
C GLY A 120 -8.81 -2.88 -3.70
N VAL A 121 -8.58 -2.86 -5.02
CA VAL A 121 -7.24 -2.91 -5.60
C VAL A 121 -7.07 -1.78 -6.61
N ILE A 122 -5.96 -1.05 -6.54
CA ILE A 122 -5.60 0.03 -7.46
C ILE A 122 -4.18 -0.24 -7.99
N LEU A 123 -4.04 -0.40 -9.30
CA LEU A 123 -2.76 -0.75 -9.93
C LEU A 123 -2.53 0.00 -11.23
N GLY A 124 -1.27 0.31 -11.53
CA GLY A 124 -0.85 0.82 -12.84
C GLY A 124 -0.91 2.33 -13.03
N PHE A 125 -1.29 3.11 -12.01
CA PHE A 125 -1.34 4.58 -12.09
C PHE A 125 -0.08 5.26 -11.52
N GLY A 126 1.01 4.52 -11.35
CA GLY A 126 2.24 5.03 -10.75
C GLY A 126 2.04 5.40 -9.28
N LEU A 127 2.71 6.44 -8.82
CA LEU A 127 2.52 6.96 -7.46
C LEU A 127 1.10 7.48 -7.21
N LYS A 128 0.37 7.87 -8.27
CA LYS A 128 -1.04 8.29 -8.15
C LYS A 128 -1.95 7.18 -7.63
N SER A 129 -1.55 5.91 -7.71
CA SER A 129 -2.31 4.82 -7.10
C SER A 129 -2.52 5.02 -5.59
N TYR A 130 -1.56 5.58 -4.86
CA TYR A 130 -1.72 5.87 -3.42
C TYR A 130 -2.71 7.01 -3.16
N ASP A 131 -2.71 8.04 -4.00
CA ASP A 131 -3.67 9.15 -3.95
C ASP A 131 -5.11 8.66 -4.13
N LEU A 132 -5.32 7.82 -5.15
CA LEU A 132 -6.61 7.20 -5.43
C LEU A 132 -7.06 6.28 -4.28
N ALA A 133 -6.13 5.56 -3.65
CA ALA A 133 -6.44 4.71 -2.51
C ALA A 133 -6.89 5.52 -1.30
N ILE A 134 -6.20 6.61 -0.96
CA ILE A 134 -6.64 7.53 0.10
C ILE A 134 -8.01 8.11 -0.23
N GLN A 135 -8.21 8.58 -1.47
CA GLN A 135 -9.48 9.15 -1.90
C GLN A 135 -10.65 8.16 -1.75
N SER A 136 -10.42 6.87 -1.99
CA SER A 136 -11.43 5.82 -1.87
C SER A 136 -12.00 5.64 -0.46
N PHE A 137 -11.29 6.09 0.58
CA PHE A 137 -11.79 6.11 1.95
C PHE A 137 -12.62 7.37 2.28
N LEU A 138 -12.42 8.46 1.53
CA LEU A 138 -13.08 9.75 1.77
C LEU A 138 -14.45 9.85 1.11
N THR A 139 -14.61 9.20 -0.04
CA THR A 139 -15.90 9.11 -0.73
C THR A 139 -16.78 8.10 -0.01
N LYS A 140 -17.93 8.56 0.49
CA LYS A 140 -19.03 7.68 0.89
C LYS A 140 -19.81 7.29 -0.36
N ASP A 141 -20.13 6.01 -0.49
CA ASP A 141 -21.16 5.55 -1.42
C ASP A 141 -22.54 6.07 -1.02
#